data_AF-A0A956EJ92-F1
#
_entry.id   AF-A0A956EJ92-F1
#
_cell.length_a   1.000
_cell.length_b   1.000
_cell.length_c   1.000
_cell.angle_alpha   90.00
_cell.angle_beta   90.00
_cell.angle_gamma   90.00
#
_symmetry.space_group_name_H-M   'P 1'
#
loop_
_entity.id
_entity.type
_entity.pdbx_description
1 polymer ?
#
loop_
_entity_poly.entity_id
_entity_poly.type
_entity_poly.pdbx_seq_one_letter_code
_entity_poly.pdbx_strand_id
1 'polypeptide(L)'
;SEAAPRLVVSTAGPHSPRLFRVDLPAALPALFDELLADAPPPPESGDVQILTVNPERLTTTPLTEEGSVADPVVSADGRWVAFVVSNLESERDNDYEVGVAPLSGEGGQRLLTRNGLDDHAPVFSGDSKRVIFKTKYPIERTTWTLTTGRALPVE
;
A
#
# COMPACT_ATOMS: atom_id res chain seq x y z
N SER A 1 12.40 1.40 -22.55
CA SER A 1 11.23 2.16 -22.11
C SER A 1 11.14 1.94 -20.61
N GLU A 2 11.65 2.87 -19.82
CA GLU A 2 11.54 2.79 -18.37
C GLU A 2 10.08 3.13 -18.03
N ALA A 3 9.37 2.19 -17.38
CA ALA A 3 7.97 2.40 -17.06
C ALA A 3 7.85 3.64 -16.16
N ALA A 4 6.86 4.51 -16.43
CA ALA A 4 6.65 5.71 -15.64
C ALA A 4 6.51 5.34 -14.15
N PRO A 5 7.10 6.15 -13.24
CA PRO A 5 7.06 5.86 -11.81
C PRO A 5 5.61 5.83 -11.32
N ARG A 6 5.32 4.83 -10.48
CA ARG A 6 4.01 4.58 -9.88
C ARG A 6 4.10 4.78 -8.38
N LEU A 7 3.17 5.55 -7.82
CA LEU A 7 3.04 5.70 -6.38
C LEU A 7 1.88 4.84 -5.89
N VAL A 8 2.02 4.22 -4.73
CA VAL A 8 0.91 3.63 -3.99
C VAL A 8 0.55 4.60 -2.87
N VAL A 9 -0.70 5.02 -2.84
CA VAL A 9 -1.21 6.00 -1.88
C VAL A 9 -2.40 5.41 -1.14
N SER A 10 -2.37 5.51 0.19
CA SER A 10 -3.53 5.28 1.04
C SER A 10 -4.28 6.59 1.26
N THR A 11 -5.61 6.56 1.19
CA THR A 11 -6.42 7.74 1.53
C THR A 11 -6.41 8.03 3.02
N ALA A 12 -6.49 9.33 3.36
CA ALA A 12 -6.82 9.81 4.70
C ALA A 12 -8.11 10.64 4.59
N GLY A 13 -9.11 10.35 5.42
CA GLY A 13 -10.39 11.06 5.32
C GLY A 13 -11.54 10.41 6.11
N PRO A 14 -12.77 10.93 5.98
CA PRO A 14 -13.95 10.44 6.70
C PRO A 14 -14.45 9.07 6.21
N HIS A 15 -13.92 8.58 5.09
CA HIS A 15 -14.21 7.25 4.55
C HIS A 15 -13.12 6.27 4.98
N SER A 16 -13.46 4.98 5.04
CA SER A 16 -12.50 3.91 5.29
C SER A 16 -11.31 4.02 4.33
N PRO A 17 -10.06 4.07 4.84
CA PRO A 17 -8.86 4.09 4.02
C PRO A 17 -8.88 3.07 2.88
N ARG A 18 -8.46 3.52 1.70
CA ARG A 18 -8.40 2.75 0.45
C ARG A 18 -7.04 2.95 -0.20
N LEU A 19 -6.60 1.97 -0.99
CA LEU A 19 -5.37 2.05 -1.77
C LEU A 19 -5.63 2.43 -3.22
N PHE A 20 -4.78 3.32 -3.71
CA PHE A 20 -4.75 3.74 -5.10
C PHE A 20 -3.33 3.64 -5.65
N ARG A 21 -3.24 3.24 -6.92
CA ARG A 21 -2.07 3.54 -7.74
C ARG A 21 -2.24 4.94 -8.32
N VAL A 22 -1.18 5.74 -8.27
CA VAL A 22 -1.06 7.01 -8.99
C VAL A 22 0.01 6.84 -10.05
N ASP A 23 -0.38 7.00 -11.31
CA ASP A 23 0.55 7.01 -12.44
C ASP A 23 1.03 8.45 -12.70
N LEU A 24 2.34 8.60 -12.80
CA LEU A 24 2.98 9.88 -13.09
C LEU A 24 3.13 10.05 -14.63
N PRO A 25 2.94 11.27 -15.17
CA PRO A 25 2.99 11.49 -16.61
C PRO A 25 4.41 11.45 -17.20
N ALA A 26 5.44 11.52 -16.36
CA ALA A 26 6.84 11.38 -16.73
C ALA A 26 7.66 10.84 -15.53
N ALA A 27 8.94 10.55 -15.77
CA ALA A 27 9.86 10.18 -14.70
C ALA A 27 10.04 11.32 -13.67
N LEU A 28 10.26 10.98 -12.40
CA LEU A 28 10.39 11.96 -11.32
C LEU A 28 11.43 13.07 -11.60
N PRO A 29 12.62 12.80 -12.17
CA PRO A 29 13.56 13.85 -12.52
C PRO A 29 13.00 14.83 -13.55
N ALA A 30 12.34 14.34 -14.60
CA ALA A 30 11.76 15.20 -15.64
C ALA A 30 10.58 16.04 -15.09
N LEU A 31 9.78 15.46 -14.20
CA LEU A 31 8.74 16.22 -13.49
C LEU A 31 9.34 17.28 -12.59
N PHE A 32 10.45 16.98 -11.91
CA PHE A 32 11.14 17.93 -11.05
C PHE A 32 11.75 19.08 -11.86
N ASP A 33 12.38 18.78 -13.01
CA ASP A 33 12.94 19.78 -13.92
C ASP A 33 11.86 20.71 -14.49
N GLU A 34 10.72 20.15 -14.94
CA GLU A 34 9.56 20.94 -15.39
C GLU A 34 9.07 21.87 -14.28
N LEU A 35 8.99 21.36 -13.05
CA LEU A 35 8.46 22.11 -11.93
C LEU A 35 9.41 23.20 -11.43
N LEU A 36 10.72 22.97 -11.54
CA LEU A 36 11.74 23.97 -11.26
C LEU A 36 11.84 25.05 -12.34
N ALA A 37 11.48 24.73 -13.60
CA ALA A 37 11.46 25.71 -14.67
C ALA A 37 10.44 26.83 -14.40
N ASP A 38 9.31 26.50 -13.77
CA ASP A 38 8.28 27.46 -13.34
C ASP A 38 8.46 27.94 -11.89
N ALA A 39 9.39 27.35 -11.12
CA ALA A 39 9.65 27.76 -9.75
C ALA A 39 10.45 29.07 -9.70
N PRO A 40 10.18 29.95 -8.72
CA PRO A 40 11.08 31.07 -8.45
C PRO A 40 12.48 30.53 -8.11
N PRO A 41 13.55 31.29 -8.42
CA PRO A 41 14.92 30.87 -8.14
C PRO A 41 15.05 30.52 -6.65
N PRO A 42 15.85 29.49 -6.30
CA PRO A 42 15.99 29.07 -4.93
C PRO A 42 16.49 30.22 -4.05
N PRO A 43 15.95 30.38 -2.82
CA PRO A 43 16.47 31.38 -1.89
C PRO A 43 17.96 31.10 -1.63
N GLU A 44 18.73 32.15 -1.35
CA GLU A 44 20.18 32.02 -1.11
C GLU A 44 20.50 31.20 0.15
N SER A 45 19.53 31.04 1.05
CA SER A 45 19.58 30.13 2.21
C SER A 45 19.20 28.71 1.78
N GLY A 46 19.86 27.69 2.34
CA GLY A 46 19.56 26.27 2.15
C GLY A 46 18.22 25.81 2.73
N ASP A 47 17.17 26.60 2.53
CA ASP A 47 15.83 26.37 3.02
C ASP A 47 15.11 25.31 2.21
N VAL A 48 14.24 24.57 2.90
CA VAL A 48 13.38 23.55 2.30
C VAL A 48 12.37 24.21 1.38
N GLN A 49 12.35 23.78 0.11
CA GLN A 49 11.28 24.13 -0.81
C GLN A 49 10.17 23.09 -0.74
N ILE A 50 8.93 23.58 -0.60
CA ILE A 50 7.73 22.77 -0.81
C ILE A 50 7.26 23.04 -2.23
N LEU A 51 7.21 21.98 -3.02
CA LEU A 51 6.86 22.00 -4.43
C LEU A 51 5.46 21.42 -4.64
N THR A 52 4.63 22.07 -5.47
CA THR A 52 3.27 21.63 -5.78
C THR A 52 3.18 21.15 -7.23
N VAL A 53 2.90 19.86 -7.43
CA VAL A 53 2.68 19.27 -8.76
C VAL A 53 1.23 19.48 -9.18
N ASN A 54 0.97 19.82 -10.44
CA ASN A 54 -0.40 19.90 -10.96
C ASN A 54 -1.04 18.49 -10.95
N PRO A 55 -2.08 18.25 -10.12
CA PRO A 55 -2.69 16.94 -9.98
C PRO A 55 -3.55 16.52 -11.18
N GLU A 56 -3.95 17.45 -12.06
CA GLU A 56 -4.81 17.15 -13.22
C GLU A 56 -4.14 16.20 -14.23
N ARG A 57 -2.82 16.09 -14.18
CA ARG A 57 -2.03 15.20 -15.03
C ARG A 57 -1.82 13.81 -14.42
N LEU A 58 -2.31 13.59 -13.20
CA LEU A 58 -2.21 12.32 -12.49
C LEU A 58 -3.43 11.46 -12.80
N THR A 59 -3.20 10.21 -13.14
CA THR A 59 -4.29 9.23 -13.24
C THR A 59 -4.25 8.28 -12.05
N THR A 60 -5.41 8.06 -11.43
CA THR A 60 -5.54 7.17 -10.27
C THR A 60 -6.27 5.90 -10.65
N THR A 61 -5.79 4.75 -10.18
CA THR A 61 -6.47 3.46 -10.30
C THR A 61 -6.73 2.90 -8.90
N PRO A 62 -7.98 2.62 -8.52
CA PRO A 62 -8.27 1.96 -7.25
C PRO A 62 -7.67 0.54 -7.26
N LEU A 63 -7.02 0.15 -6.16
CA LEU A 63 -6.48 -1.21 -5.98
C LEU A 63 -7.31 -2.04 -5.00
N THR A 64 -8.19 -1.37 -4.26
CA THR A 64 -9.04 -1.96 -3.23
C THR A 64 -10.43 -1.35 -3.29
N GLU A 65 -11.46 -2.17 -3.10
CA GLU A 65 -12.87 -1.78 -3.17
C GLU A 65 -13.58 -1.99 -1.82
N GLU A 66 -13.09 -2.91 -0.99
CA GLU A 66 -13.71 -3.34 0.27
C GLU A 66 -12.75 -3.24 1.47
N GLY A 67 -13.32 -3.05 2.67
CA GLY A 67 -12.59 -3.02 3.94
C GLY A 67 -11.72 -1.77 4.14
N SER A 68 -11.29 -1.51 5.36
CA SER A 68 -10.34 -0.43 5.67
C SER A 68 -8.92 -0.94 5.52
N VAL A 69 -8.11 -0.25 4.71
CA VAL A 69 -6.78 -0.74 4.33
C VAL A 69 -5.64 0.04 4.99
N ALA A 70 -4.60 -0.65 5.45
CA ALA A 70 -3.42 -0.08 6.08
C ALA A 70 -2.13 -0.83 5.71
N ASP A 71 -0.99 -0.24 6.06
CA ASP A 71 0.36 -0.80 5.90
C ASP A 71 0.64 -1.40 4.50
N PRO A 72 0.42 -0.63 3.40
CA PRO A 72 0.70 -1.14 2.07
C PRO A 72 2.21 -1.32 1.85
N VAL A 73 2.58 -2.45 1.25
CA VAL A 73 3.96 -2.75 0.86
C VAL A 73 3.97 -3.25 -0.58
N VAL A 74 4.89 -2.75 -1.40
CA VAL A 74 5.04 -3.15 -2.81
C VAL A 74 6.07 -4.26 -2.93
N SER A 75 5.82 -5.24 -3.81
CA SER A 75 6.78 -6.30 -4.13
C SER A 75 8.00 -5.75 -4.88
N ALA A 76 9.16 -6.38 -4.71
CA ALA A 76 10.40 -5.93 -5.36
C ALA A 76 10.33 -5.98 -6.89
N ASP A 77 9.52 -6.89 -7.44
CA ASP A 77 9.25 -6.98 -8.88
C ASP A 77 8.21 -5.95 -9.39
N GLY A 78 7.63 -5.13 -8.50
CA GLY A 78 6.67 -4.09 -8.84
C GLY A 78 5.33 -4.60 -9.39
N ARG A 79 5.02 -5.90 -9.22
CA ARG A 79 3.76 -6.49 -9.73
C ARG A 79 2.63 -6.50 -8.71
N TRP A 80 2.94 -6.46 -7.42
CA TRP A 80 1.96 -6.67 -6.35
C TRP A 80 2.07 -5.60 -5.27
N VAL A 81 0.94 -5.35 -4.61
CA VAL A 81 0.87 -4.68 -3.31
C VAL A 81 0.24 -5.66 -2.31
N ALA A 82 0.85 -5.76 -1.13
CA ALA A 82 0.28 -6.43 0.03
C ALA A 82 -0.15 -5.38 1.05
N PHE A 83 -1.19 -5.67 1.82
CA PHE A 83 -1.76 -4.72 2.77
C PHE A 83 -2.52 -5.43 3.88
N VAL A 84 -2.73 -4.72 4.98
CA VAL A 84 -3.66 -5.13 6.05
C VAL A 84 -5.04 -4.60 5.71
N VAL A 85 -6.07 -5.42 5.86
CA VAL A 85 -7.47 -5.03 5.66
C VAL A 85 -8.32 -5.44 6.87
N SER A 86 -9.23 -4.58 7.28
CA SER A 86 -10.21 -4.83 8.34
C SER A 86 -11.60 -4.33 7.94
N ASN A 87 -12.59 -4.47 8.82
CA ASN A 87 -13.98 -3.99 8.59
C ASN A 87 -14.59 -4.56 7.29
N LEU A 88 -14.28 -5.81 6.98
CA LEU A 88 -14.95 -6.55 5.91
C LEU A 88 -16.35 -6.94 6.42
N GLU A 89 -17.39 -6.78 5.59
CA GLU A 89 -18.82 -6.87 5.95
C GLU A 89 -19.28 -8.21 6.59
N SER A 90 -18.37 -9.15 6.81
CA SER A 90 -18.65 -10.53 7.26
C SER A 90 -17.80 -11.03 8.42
N GLU A 91 -16.85 -10.24 8.93
CA GLU A 91 -15.90 -10.69 9.94
C GLU A 91 -16.03 -9.90 11.25
N ARG A 92 -15.62 -10.54 12.35
CA ARG A 92 -15.86 -10.08 13.73
C ARG A 92 -15.26 -8.69 13.95
N ASP A 93 -15.81 -7.95 14.92
CA ASP A 93 -15.17 -6.71 15.40
C ASP A 93 -13.69 -6.96 15.70
N ASN A 94 -12.81 -6.19 15.04
CA ASN A 94 -11.34 -6.21 15.15
C ASN A 94 -10.58 -7.37 14.47
N ASP A 95 -11.11 -8.01 13.44
CA ASP A 95 -10.33 -8.96 12.63
C ASP A 95 -9.46 -8.23 11.60
N TYR A 96 -8.15 -8.45 11.64
CA TYR A 96 -7.20 -7.91 10.67
C TYR A 96 -6.71 -9.03 9.78
N GLU A 97 -6.92 -8.89 8.48
CA GLU A 97 -6.53 -9.87 7.49
C GLU A 97 -5.47 -9.28 6.55
N VAL A 98 -4.65 -10.15 5.94
CA VAL A 98 -3.67 -9.77 4.93
C VAL A 98 -4.26 -9.99 3.55
N GLY A 99 -4.29 -8.92 2.76
CA GLY A 99 -4.71 -8.93 1.37
C GLY A 99 -3.56 -8.64 0.40
N VAL A 100 -3.78 -8.98 -0.86
CA VAL A 100 -2.92 -8.60 -2.00
C VAL A 100 -3.75 -8.13 -3.18
N ALA A 101 -3.18 -7.24 -3.99
CA ALA A 101 -3.75 -6.81 -5.26
C ALA A 101 -2.65 -6.62 -6.32
N PRO A 102 -2.93 -6.87 -7.60
CA PRO A 102 -2.00 -6.52 -8.68
C PRO A 102 -1.82 -5.01 -8.79
N LEU A 103 -0.58 -4.55 -8.93
CA LEU A 103 -0.30 -3.14 -9.18
C LEU A 103 -0.79 -2.65 -10.56
N SER A 104 -1.14 -3.56 -11.47
CA SER A 104 -1.85 -3.19 -12.70
C SER A 104 -3.25 -2.66 -12.41
N GLY A 105 -3.86 -3.01 -11.28
CA GLY A 105 -5.28 -2.80 -10.97
C GLY A 105 -6.20 -3.86 -11.60
N GLU A 106 -5.66 -4.76 -12.41
CA GLU A 106 -6.43 -5.85 -13.02
C GLU A 106 -6.63 -6.99 -12.02
N GLY A 107 -7.78 -7.67 -12.05
CA GLY A 107 -8.05 -8.83 -11.19
C GLY A 107 -8.48 -8.53 -9.75
N GLY A 108 -8.38 -7.27 -9.30
CA GLY A 108 -8.90 -6.80 -8.01
C GLY A 108 -8.11 -7.28 -6.78
N GLN A 109 -8.60 -6.93 -5.59
CA GLN A 109 -8.03 -7.40 -4.33
C GLN A 109 -8.43 -8.85 -4.03
N ARG A 110 -7.54 -9.60 -3.39
CA ARG A 110 -7.83 -10.90 -2.78
C ARG A 110 -7.25 -11.01 -1.37
N LEU A 111 -7.90 -11.78 -0.51
CA LEU A 111 -7.37 -12.07 0.82
C LEU A 111 -6.44 -13.29 0.76
N LEU A 112 -5.28 -13.18 1.42
CA LEU A 112 -4.41 -14.31 1.70
C LEU A 112 -4.84 -15.05 2.97
N THR A 113 -5.45 -14.33 3.90
CA THR A 113 -5.89 -14.85 5.19
C THR A 113 -7.38 -14.58 5.40
N ARG A 114 -8.06 -15.56 6.01
CA ARG A 114 -9.45 -15.54 6.48
C ARG A 114 -9.55 -16.54 7.61
N ASN A 115 -8.87 -16.25 8.71
CA ASN A 115 -8.63 -17.25 9.74
C ASN A 115 -9.10 -16.85 11.14
N GLY A 116 -9.70 -15.66 11.29
CA GLY A 116 -10.25 -15.23 12.57
C GLY A 116 -9.19 -14.80 13.57
N LEU A 117 -7.98 -14.47 13.10
CA LEU A 117 -6.87 -14.00 13.89
C LEU A 117 -6.29 -12.74 13.26
N ASP A 118 -5.84 -11.83 14.12
CA ASP A 118 -5.07 -10.65 13.78
C ASP A 118 -3.78 -10.97 12.99
N ASP A 119 -3.83 -10.74 11.69
CA ASP A 119 -2.73 -10.82 10.73
C ASP A 119 -2.26 -9.42 10.29
N HIS A 120 -0.97 -9.13 10.48
CA HIS A 120 -0.43 -7.77 10.37
C HIS A 120 1.00 -7.69 9.81
N ALA A 121 1.43 -6.46 9.51
CA ALA A 121 2.78 -6.10 9.10
C ALA A 121 3.30 -6.96 7.94
N PRO A 122 2.57 -7.01 6.81
CA PRO A 122 2.96 -7.79 5.66
C PRO A 122 4.26 -7.24 5.05
N VAL A 123 5.12 -8.13 4.59
CA VAL A 123 6.29 -7.81 3.75
C VAL A 123 6.45 -8.89 2.69
N PHE A 124 6.97 -8.54 1.51
CA PHE A 124 7.29 -9.54 0.50
C PHE A 124 8.59 -10.27 0.82
N SER A 125 8.67 -11.55 0.44
CA SER A 125 9.94 -12.24 0.27
C SER A 125 10.78 -11.55 -0.81
N GLY A 126 12.11 -11.67 -0.73
CA GLY A 126 13.01 -11.01 -1.69
C GLY A 126 12.82 -11.43 -3.15
N ASP A 127 12.23 -12.60 -3.38
CA ASP A 127 11.87 -13.11 -4.71
C ASP A 127 10.45 -12.71 -5.17
N SER A 128 9.72 -11.91 -4.37
CA SER A 128 8.34 -11.45 -4.62
C SER A 128 7.27 -12.55 -4.71
N LYS A 129 7.57 -13.79 -4.30
CA LYS A 129 6.63 -14.92 -4.43
C LYS A 129 5.75 -15.15 -3.22
N ARG A 130 6.12 -14.61 -2.06
CA ARG A 130 5.40 -14.80 -0.80
C ARG A 130 5.21 -13.48 -0.08
N VAL A 131 4.12 -13.39 0.69
CA VAL A 131 3.95 -12.38 1.73
C VAL A 131 4.20 -13.04 3.07
N ILE A 132 5.10 -12.44 3.84
CA ILE A 132 5.45 -12.79 5.21
C ILE A 132 4.73 -11.80 6.11
N PHE A 133 4.08 -12.27 7.17
CA PHE A 133 3.28 -11.45 8.07
C PHE A 133 3.30 -12.03 9.50
N LYS A 134 2.84 -11.24 10.46
CA LYS A 134 2.72 -11.62 11.86
C LYS A 134 1.28 -12.03 12.15
N THR A 135 1.09 -13.16 12.82
CA THR A 135 -0.22 -13.62 13.32
C THR A 135 -0.20 -13.62 14.83
N LYS A 136 -1.23 -13.05 15.44
CA LYS A 136 -1.44 -13.12 16.89
C LYS A 136 -2.38 -14.28 17.24
N TYR A 137 -1.93 -15.15 18.13
CA TYR A 137 -2.70 -16.25 18.68
C TYR A 137 -3.09 -15.92 20.12
N PRO A 138 -4.36 -15.58 20.41
CA PRO A 138 -4.84 -15.46 21.78
C PRO A 138 -4.73 -16.80 22.49
N ILE A 139 -4.11 -16.81 23.67
CA ILE A 139 -4.04 -18.02 24.50
C ILE A 139 -5.31 -18.09 25.33
N GLU A 140 -6.13 -19.12 25.09
CA GLU A 140 -7.45 -19.27 25.70
C GLU A 140 -7.42 -19.11 27.23
N ARG A 141 -8.42 -18.40 27.75
CA ARG A 141 -8.60 -18.14 29.20
C ARG A 141 -7.44 -17.37 29.83
N THR A 142 -6.66 -16.64 29.03
CA THR A 142 -5.61 -15.74 29.50
C THR A 142 -5.70 -14.39 28.78
N THR A 143 -4.91 -13.42 29.24
CA THR A 143 -4.67 -12.15 28.54
C THR A 143 -3.40 -12.18 27.69
N TRP A 144 -2.78 -13.35 27.54
CA TRP A 144 -1.54 -13.51 26.80
C TRP A 144 -1.80 -13.82 25.33
N THR A 145 -0.90 -13.34 24.48
CA THR A 145 -0.91 -13.58 23.04
C THR A 145 0.43 -14.10 22.60
N LEU A 146 0.44 -15.16 21.80
CA LEU A 146 1.63 -15.62 21.08
C LEU A 146 1.64 -15.02 19.68
N THR A 147 2.69 -14.29 19.32
CA THR A 147 2.86 -13.77 17.95
C THR A 147 3.86 -14.62 17.19
N THR A 148 3.48 -15.12 16.01
CA THR A 148 4.36 -15.89 15.14
C THR A 148 4.44 -15.28 13.74
N GLY A 149 5.52 -15.57 13.00
CA GLY A 149 5.63 -15.22 11.59
C GLY A 149 5.08 -16.34 10.71
N ARG A 150 4.23 -15.99 9.74
CA ARG A 150 3.73 -16.89 8.70
C ARG A 150 4.08 -16.33 7.32
N ALA A 151 4.07 -17.20 6.31
CA ALA A 151 4.29 -16.81 4.94
C ALA A 151 3.33 -17.55 4.00
N LEU A 152 2.66 -16.82 3.10
CA LEU A 152 1.73 -17.36 2.12
C LEU A 152 2.14 -16.95 0.69
N PRO A 153 1.88 -17.79 -0.32
CA PRO A 153 2.19 -17.47 -1.70
C PRO A 153 1.27 -16.37 -2.27
N VAL A 154 1.80 -15.61 -3.21
CA VAL A 154 1.10 -14.50 -3.90
C VAL A 154 0.61 -14.90 -5.29
N GLU A 155 1.08 -16.04 -5.80
CA GLU A 155 0.58 -16.68 -7.03
C GLU A 155 -0.89 -17.10 -6.90
#